data_AF-A0AAV2MI45-F1
#
_entry.id   AF-A0AAV2MI45-F1
#
_cell.length_a   1.000
_cell.length_b   1.000
_cell.length_c   1.000
_cell.angle_alpha   90.00
_cell.angle_beta   90.00
_cell.angle_gamma   90.00
#
_symmetry.space_group_name_H-M   'P 1'
#
loop_
_entity.id
_entity.type
_entity.pdbx_description
1 polymer ?
#
loop_
_entity_poly.entity_id
_entity_poly.type
_entity_poly.pdbx_seq_one_letter_code
_entity_poly.pdbx_strand_id
1 'polypeptide(L)'
;MNVYWAVVKQFVVPREREQSCETGTGQKSDDPLSPDYVPSVFAHTKSPAKRPAVQSLEKFNVRQNLKKKKLLQSSRSEAAMALLDFSSEMSEMTTQLTENEMPEGECAKLT
;
A
#
# COMPACT_ATOMS: atom_id res chain seq x y z
N MET A 1 -1.89 21.50 -70.29
CA MET A 1 -2.87 20.43 -70.02
C MET A 1 -2.33 19.58 -68.88
N ASN A 2 -3.13 19.48 -67.81
CA ASN A 2 -2.86 18.75 -66.57
C ASN A 2 -2.76 17.24 -66.80
N VAL A 3 -1.87 16.57 -66.04
CA VAL A 3 -2.20 15.28 -65.39
C VAL A 3 -1.26 15.07 -64.21
N TYR A 4 -1.71 15.58 -63.06
CA TYR A 4 -1.29 15.12 -61.74
C TYR A 4 -1.76 13.68 -61.54
N TRP A 5 -0.86 12.73 -61.38
CA TRP A 5 -1.23 11.42 -60.82
C TRP A 5 -1.04 11.48 -59.31
N ALA A 6 -2.16 11.71 -58.63
CA ALA A 6 -2.28 11.66 -57.19
C ALA A 6 -1.93 10.25 -56.69
N VAL A 7 -0.90 10.17 -55.84
CA VAL A 7 -0.63 8.99 -55.02
C VAL A 7 -1.80 8.85 -54.04
N VAL A 8 -2.73 7.96 -54.36
CA VAL A 8 -3.81 7.57 -53.45
C VAL A 8 -3.15 6.80 -52.30
N LYS A 9 -2.90 7.53 -51.20
CA LYS A 9 -2.68 6.96 -49.88
C LYS A 9 -3.92 6.13 -49.55
N GLN A 10 -3.82 4.82 -49.72
CA GLN A 10 -4.79 3.87 -49.22
C GLN A 10 -4.61 3.76 -47.70
N PHE A 11 -5.08 4.79 -46.99
CA PHE A 11 -5.38 4.65 -45.57
C PHE A 11 -6.61 3.75 -45.49
N VAL A 12 -6.38 2.46 -45.27
CA VAL A 12 -7.44 1.57 -44.81
C VAL A 12 -7.77 2.01 -43.39
N VAL A 13 -8.76 2.89 -43.27
CA VAL A 13 -9.49 3.12 -42.03
C VAL A 13 -10.21 1.80 -41.73
N PRO A 14 -9.98 1.14 -40.59
CA PRO A 14 -10.79 -0.01 -40.22
C PRO A 14 -12.23 0.48 -40.08
N ARG A 15 -13.05 0.11 -41.08
CA ARG A 15 -14.51 0.23 -41.04
C ARG A 15 -14.97 -0.46 -39.77
N GLU A 16 -15.72 0.27 -38.94
CA GLU A 16 -16.40 -0.26 -37.76
C GLU A 16 -17.23 -1.49 -38.17
N ARG A 17 -16.63 -2.69 -38.07
CA ARG A 17 -17.42 -3.89 -37.90
C ARG A 17 -17.70 -3.93 -36.42
N GLU A 18 -18.91 -3.50 -36.08
CA GLU A 18 -19.58 -3.89 -34.86
C GLU A 18 -19.45 -5.41 -34.73
N GLN A 19 -18.43 -5.87 -34.01
CA GLN A 19 -18.37 -7.22 -33.51
C GLN A 19 -19.35 -7.25 -32.36
N SER A 20 -20.57 -7.71 -32.67
CA SER A 20 -21.61 -7.98 -31.68
C SER A 20 -21.03 -8.90 -30.60
N CYS A 21 -20.99 -8.39 -29.38
CA CYS A 21 -20.77 -9.21 -28.20
C CYS A 21 -22.05 -10.01 -27.94
N GLU A 22 -22.17 -11.16 -28.60
CA GLU A 22 -23.23 -12.13 -28.31
C GLU A 22 -22.95 -12.81 -26.95
N THR A 23 -23.70 -12.34 -25.95
CA THR A 23 -24.18 -13.06 -24.76
C THR A 23 -23.22 -14.02 -24.04
N GLY A 24 -22.27 -13.44 -23.33
CA GLY A 24 -21.58 -13.97 -22.16
C GLY A 24 -20.87 -12.78 -21.53
N THR A 25 -21.10 -12.48 -20.25
CA THR A 25 -20.57 -11.32 -19.50
C THR A 25 -19.28 -10.74 -20.12
N GLY A 26 -19.40 -9.69 -20.94
CA GLY A 26 -18.44 -9.31 -21.99
C GLY A 26 -17.10 -8.70 -21.53
N GLN A 27 -16.51 -9.19 -20.44
CA GLN A 27 -15.15 -8.85 -20.03
C GLN A 27 -14.17 -9.85 -20.64
N LYS A 28 -13.36 -9.36 -21.59
CA LYS A 28 -12.17 -10.10 -22.05
C LYS A 28 -11.19 -10.22 -20.89
N SER A 29 -10.67 -11.42 -20.66
CA SER A 29 -9.63 -11.65 -19.66
C SER A 29 -8.27 -11.23 -20.24
N ASP A 30 -7.47 -10.52 -19.43
CA ASP A 30 -6.07 -10.18 -19.75
C ASP A 30 -5.08 -11.30 -19.33
N ASP A 31 -5.56 -12.37 -18.69
CA ASP A 31 -4.74 -13.51 -18.25
C ASP A 31 -4.49 -14.50 -19.40
N PRO A 32 -3.24 -14.74 -19.82
CA PRO A 32 -2.93 -15.65 -20.95
C PRO A 32 -3.35 -17.11 -20.73
N LEU A 33 -3.64 -17.52 -19.50
CA LEU A 33 -4.11 -18.87 -19.18
C LEU A 33 -5.63 -18.98 -19.12
N SER A 34 -6.36 -17.87 -19.28
CA SER A 34 -7.81 -17.87 -19.29
C SER A 34 -8.36 -18.45 -20.60
N PRO A 35 -9.41 -19.29 -20.58
CA PRO A 35 -10.09 -19.73 -21.80
C PRO A 35 -10.70 -18.57 -22.59
N ASP A 36 -10.98 -17.43 -21.93
CA ASP A 36 -11.50 -16.21 -22.55
C ASP A 36 -10.40 -15.23 -23.00
N TYR A 37 -9.13 -15.66 -22.97
CA TYR A 37 -8.01 -14.84 -23.37
C TYR A 37 -7.92 -14.70 -24.89
N VAL A 38 -8.00 -13.45 -25.37
CA VAL A 38 -7.78 -13.14 -26.79
C VAL A 38 -6.51 -12.31 -26.90
N PRO A 39 -5.41 -12.84 -27.46
CA PRO A 39 -4.18 -12.08 -27.62
C PRO A 39 -4.41 -10.90 -28.56
N SER A 40 -4.13 -9.69 -28.07
CA SER A 40 -4.17 -8.48 -28.89
C SER A 40 -3.02 -8.50 -29.90
N VAL A 41 -3.34 -8.30 -31.19
CA VAL A 41 -2.34 -8.13 -32.26
C VAL A 41 -1.51 -6.86 -32.06
N PHE A 42 -2.07 -5.86 -31.38
CA PHE A 42 -1.34 -4.65 -31.00
C PHE A 42 -0.62 -4.86 -29.68
N ALA A 43 0.67 -4.55 -29.62
CA ALA A 43 1.43 -4.54 -28.38
C ALA A 43 0.71 -3.62 -27.37
N HIS A 44 0.48 -4.12 -26.15
CA HIS A 44 -0.08 -3.37 -25.03
C HIS A 44 0.90 -2.31 -24.53
N THR A 45 1.20 -1.34 -25.38
CA THR A 45 1.95 -0.14 -25.01
C THR A 45 0.96 0.82 -24.37
N LYS A 46 1.21 1.21 -23.12
CA LYS A 46 0.36 2.20 -22.47
C LYS A 46 0.39 3.49 -23.28
N SER A 47 -0.80 3.99 -23.61
CA SER A 47 -0.99 5.25 -24.32
C SER A 47 -0.10 6.34 -23.68
N PRO A 48 0.64 7.13 -24.47
CA PRO A 48 1.47 8.22 -23.96
C PRO A 48 0.69 9.15 -23.00
N ALA A 49 -0.59 9.39 -23.29
CA ALA A 49 -1.48 10.20 -22.45
C ALA A 49 -1.73 9.59 -21.07
N LYS A 50 -1.65 8.25 -20.93
CA LYS A 50 -1.90 7.53 -19.66
C LYS A 50 -0.64 7.33 -18.82
N ARG A 51 0.56 7.49 -19.39
CA ARG A 51 1.84 7.39 -18.66
C ARG A 51 1.97 8.36 -17.48
N PRO A 52 1.64 9.66 -17.60
CA PRO A 52 1.77 10.59 -16.47
C PRO A 52 0.83 10.23 -15.31
N ALA A 53 -0.36 9.71 -15.59
CA ALA A 53 -1.32 9.29 -14.57
C ALA A 53 -0.81 8.09 -13.74
N VAL A 54 -0.12 7.14 -14.37
CA VAL A 54 0.49 6.01 -13.65
C VAL A 54 1.63 6.50 -12.75
N GLN A 55 2.49 7.38 -13.26
CA GLN A 55 3.60 7.94 -12.48
C GLN A 55 3.11 8.82 -11.32
N SER A 56 2.04 9.60 -11.52
CA SER A 56 1.47 10.42 -10.45
C SER A 56 0.84 9.56 -9.36
N LEU A 57 0.19 8.45 -9.73
CA LEU A 57 -0.36 7.48 -8.80
C LEU A 57 0.74 6.81 -7.95
N GLU A 58 1.84 6.40 -8.58
CA GLU A 58 2.98 5.82 -7.87
C GLU A 58 3.57 6.80 -6.84
N LYS A 59 3.84 8.05 -7.27
CA LYS A 59 4.34 9.11 -6.37
C LYS A 59 3.37 9.39 -5.22
N PHE A 60 2.06 9.37 -5.49
CA PHE A 60 1.04 9.53 -4.46
C PHE A 60 1.12 8.40 -3.42
N ASN A 61 1.19 7.13 -3.87
CA ASN A 61 1.28 5.98 -2.98
C ASN A 61 2.54 6.04 -2.09
N VAL A 62 3.69 6.42 -2.66
CA VAL A 62 4.92 6.61 -1.88
C VAL A 62 4.71 7.66 -0.79
N ARG A 63 4.12 8.81 -1.11
CA ARG A 63 3.84 9.87 -0.11
C ARG A 63 2.87 9.38 0.98
N GLN A 64 1.82 8.67 0.61
CA GLN A 64 0.85 8.13 1.57
C GLN A 64 1.50 7.11 2.50
N ASN A 65 2.34 6.22 1.97
CA ASN A 65 3.03 5.22 2.78
C ASN A 65 4.01 5.86 3.77
N LEU A 66 4.73 6.91 3.37
CA LEU A 66 5.61 7.65 4.29
C LEU A 66 4.82 8.34 5.40
N LYS A 67 3.68 8.96 5.09
CA LYS A 67 2.81 9.57 6.10
C LYS A 67 2.30 8.54 7.11
N LYS A 68 1.83 7.39 6.63
CA LYS A 68 1.39 6.28 7.49
C LYS A 68 2.50 5.78 8.39
N LYS A 69 3.72 5.58 7.85
CA LYS A 69 4.89 5.16 8.64
C LYS A 69 5.22 6.16 9.76
N LYS A 70 5.19 7.46 9.47
CA LYS A 70 5.45 8.51 10.48
C LYS A 70 4.43 8.49 11.61
N LEU A 71 3.14 8.38 11.30
CA LEU A 71 2.07 8.29 12.31
C LEU A 71 2.20 7.04 13.18
N LEU A 72 2.50 5.89 12.57
CA LEU A 72 2.71 4.66 13.33
C LEU A 72 3.95 4.76 14.23
N GLN A 73 5.00 5.42 13.77
CA GLN A 73 6.21 5.63 14.57
C GLN A 73 5.94 6.55 15.77
N SER A 74 5.23 7.67 15.57
CA SER A 74 4.90 8.59 16.67
C SER A 74 3.98 7.94 17.69
N SER A 75 2.96 7.20 17.24
CA SER A 75 2.07 6.46 18.14
C SER A 75 2.83 5.40 18.95
N ARG A 76 3.79 4.69 18.34
CA ARG A 76 4.63 3.73 19.05
C ARG A 76 5.55 4.39 20.07
N SER A 77 6.17 5.52 19.73
CA SER A 77 7.04 6.22 20.68
C SER A 77 6.25 6.78 21.87
N GLU A 78 5.06 7.31 21.63
CA GLU A 78 4.17 7.81 22.67
C GLU A 78 3.71 6.67 23.61
N ALA A 79 3.28 5.54 23.05
CA ALA A 79 2.91 4.38 23.84
C ALA A 79 4.10 3.83 24.66
N ALA A 80 5.30 3.82 24.09
CA ALA A 80 6.50 3.38 24.79
C ALA A 80 6.85 4.32 25.97
N MET A 81 6.72 5.64 25.78
CA MET A 81 6.92 6.61 26.86
C MET A 81 5.91 6.39 28.00
N ALA A 82 4.63 6.29 27.68
CA ALA A 82 3.60 6.04 28.69
C ALA A 82 3.88 4.77 29.50
N LEU A 83 4.34 3.69 28.86
CA LEU A 83 4.71 2.45 29.56
C LEU A 83 5.93 2.63 30.49
N LEU A 84 6.91 3.45 30.10
CA LEU A 84 8.06 3.76 30.95
C LEU A 84 7.63 4.61 32.16
N ASP A 85 6.74 5.58 31.95
CA ASP A 85 6.21 6.43 33.02
C ASP A 85 5.45 5.56 34.05
N PHE A 86 4.56 4.68 33.59
CA PHE A 86 3.87 3.72 34.47
C PHE A 86 4.83 2.81 35.23
N SER A 87 5.90 2.34 34.59
CA SER A 87 6.91 1.51 35.26
C SER A 87 7.68 2.27 36.33
N SER A 88 7.96 3.56 36.11
CA SER A 88 8.63 4.42 37.11
C SER A 88 7.75 4.62 38.33
N GLU A 89 6.48 4.99 38.11
CA GLU A 89 5.50 5.18 39.20
C GLU A 89 5.28 3.89 40.02
N MET A 90 5.23 2.74 39.35
CA MET A 90 5.10 1.45 40.05
C MET A 90 6.31 1.11 40.93
N SER A 91 7.52 1.42 40.47
CA SER A 91 8.74 1.20 41.25
C SER A 91 8.75 2.03 42.54
N GLU A 92 8.26 3.27 42.47
CA GLU A 92 8.17 4.19 43.61
C GLU A 92 7.08 3.77 44.62
N MET A 93 6.02 3.10 44.18
CA MET A 93 5.00 2.54 45.08
C MET A 93 5.51 1.28 45.82
N THR A 94 6.30 0.42 45.14
CA THR A 94 6.81 -0.82 45.76
C THR A 94 7.86 -0.59 46.86
N THR A 95 8.61 0.51 46.82
CA THR A 95 9.58 0.85 47.88
C THR A 95 8.90 1.29 49.18
N GLN A 96 7.70 1.87 49.13
CA GLN A 96 6.96 2.26 50.34
C GLN A 96 6.27 1.07 51.04
N LEU A 97 6.04 -0.05 50.34
CA LEU A 97 5.46 -1.26 50.93
C LEU A 97 6.52 -2.20 51.52
N THR A 98 7.79 -2.08 51.14
CA THR A 98 8.87 -2.97 51.62
C THR A 98 9.59 -2.46 52.87
N GLU A 99 9.40 -1.19 53.28
CA GLU A 99 9.95 -0.67 54.56
C GLU A 99 9.13 -1.09 55.81
N ASN A 100 8.03 -1.83 55.65
CA ASN A 100 7.19 -2.29 56.77
C ASN A 100 7.32 -3.78 57.09
N GLU A 101 8.21 -4.54 56.45
CA GLU A 101 8.53 -5.91 56.92
C GLU A 101 9.67 -5.87 57.94
N MET A 102 9.26 -6.12 59.18
CA MET A 102 10.08 -6.25 60.38
C MET A 102 11.34 -7.10 60.17
N PRO A 103 12.51 -6.68 60.68
CA PRO A 103 13.51 -7.64 61.10
C PRO A 103 12.96 -8.38 62.34
N GLU A 104 12.66 -9.66 62.16
CA GLU A 104 12.34 -10.56 63.26
C GLU A 104 13.46 -10.54 64.33
N GLY A 105 13.04 -10.21 65.55
CA GLY A 105 13.53 -10.76 66.81
C GLY A 105 15.04 -11.02 66.94
N GLU A 106 15.78 -10.03 67.45
CA GLU A 106 16.96 -10.31 68.27
C GLU A 106 16.50 -10.99 69.57
N CYS A 107 16.50 -12.31 69.58
CA CYS A 107 16.24 -13.12 70.77
C CYS A 107 17.51 -13.19 71.64
N ALA A 108 17.44 -12.49 72.78
CA ALA A 108 18.18 -12.63 74.03
C ALA A 108 19.40 -13.58 74.10
N LYS A 109 20.55 -13.02 74.48
CA LYS A 109 21.57 -13.73 75.27
C LYS A 109 21.51 -13.24 76.72
N LEU A 110 20.86 -14.02 77.57
CA LEU A 110 21.01 -13.95 79.02
C LEU A 110 22.38 -14.52 79.40
N THR A 111 23.16 -13.77 80.18
CA THR A 111 24.36 -14.26 80.88
C THR A 111 24.12 -14.16 82.37
#